data_AF-A0AA52AMW8-F1
#
_entry.id   AF-A0AA52AMW8-F1
#
_cell.length_a   1.000
_cell.length_b   1.000
_cell.length_c   1.000
_cell.angle_alpha   90.00
_cell.angle_beta   90.00
_cell.angle_gamma   90.00
#
_symmetry.space_group_name_H-M   'P 1'
#
loop_
_entity.id
_entity.type
_entity.pdbx_description
1 polymer ?
#
loop_
_entity_poly.entity_id
_entity_poly.type
_entity_poly.pdbx_seq_one_letter_code
_entity_poly.pdbx_strand_id
1 'polypeptide(L)'
;MSNGMRVDLSALDEVIRKLLTLLDDMDKAGQTSRYNTELTMAAFGNNCTFLEAGELFSAHKDAKTKLEDAIEGLHGLIDKFSSSTSKVKDKYTEQEYANKQQMGGESGGSSGNWD
;
A
#
# COMPACT_ATOMS: atom_id res chain seq x y z
N MET A 1 -33.16 18.01 0.19
CA MET A 1 -31.94 18.02 1.04
C MET A 1 -31.03 16.92 0.52
N SER A 2 -29.93 17.27 -0.15
CA SER A 2 -28.94 16.28 -0.59
C SER A 2 -28.24 15.74 0.65
N ASN A 3 -28.59 14.51 1.02
CA ASN A 3 -27.89 13.77 2.06
C ASN A 3 -26.52 13.33 1.51
N GLY A 4 -25.67 14.33 1.23
CA GLY A 4 -24.35 14.13 0.69
C GLY A 4 -23.57 13.30 1.70
N MET A 5 -23.37 12.02 1.38
CA MET A 5 -22.29 11.24 1.95
C MET A 5 -21.01 12.03 1.67
N ARG A 6 -20.65 12.93 2.58
CA ARG A 6 -19.30 13.46 2.68
C ARG A 6 -18.43 12.24 2.86
N VAL A 7 -17.76 11.83 1.80
CA VAL A 7 -16.75 10.79 1.88
C VAL A 7 -15.78 11.26 2.96
N ASP A 8 -15.66 10.49 4.04
CA ASP A 8 -14.82 10.86 5.16
C ASP A 8 -13.36 10.71 4.73
N LEU A 9 -12.82 11.79 4.16
CA LEU A 9 -11.44 11.86 3.68
C LEU A 9 -10.44 11.61 4.82
N SER A 10 -10.86 11.77 6.08
CA SER A 10 -10.03 11.46 7.25
C SER A 10 -9.89 9.95 7.48
N ALA A 11 -10.95 9.17 7.22
CA ALA A 11 -10.90 7.71 7.27
C ALA A 11 -10.01 7.14 6.16
N LEU A 12 -10.02 7.76 4.96
CA LEU A 12 -9.10 7.42 3.87
C LEU A 12 -7.63 7.66 4.27
N ASP A 13 -7.34 8.77 4.93
CA ASP A 13 -5.98 9.06 5.44
C ASP A 13 -5.53 8.10 6.54
N GLU A 14 -6.44 7.66 7.40
CA GLU A 14 -6.14 6.64 8.42
C GLU A 14 -5.80 5.29 7.77
N VAL A 15 -6.55 4.88 6.75
CA VAL A 15 -6.30 3.64 6.00
C VAL A 15 -4.95 3.70 5.29
N ILE A 16 -4.63 4.82 4.62
CA ILE A 16 -3.32 5.01 3.98
C ILE A 16 -2.19 4.89 5.02
N ARG A 17 -2.32 5.52 6.18
CA ARG A 17 -1.29 5.40 7.25
C ARG A 17 -1.09 3.97 7.71
N LYS A 18 -2.17 3.23 7.97
CA LYS A 18 -2.09 1.82 8.39
C LYS A 18 -1.42 0.94 7.32
N LEU A 19 -1.68 1.21 6.04
CA LEU A 19 -1.04 0.50 4.93
C LEU A 19 0.44 0.84 4.79
N LEU A 20 0.84 2.08 5.04
CA LEU A 20 2.26 2.47 5.07
C LEU A 20 3.01 1.81 6.23
N THR A 21 2.38 1.71 7.41
CA THR A 21 2.98 0.96 8.53
C THR A 21 3.11 -0.52 8.21
N LEU A 22 2.09 -1.12 7.58
CA LEU A 22 2.16 -2.51 7.14
C LEU A 22 3.28 -2.70 6.11
N LEU A 23 3.46 -1.76 5.17
CA LEU A 23 4.55 -1.79 4.20
C LEU A 23 5.93 -1.76 4.89
N ASP A 24 6.11 -0.90 5.90
CA ASP A 24 7.37 -0.79 6.65
C ASP A 24 7.70 -2.09 7.41
N ASP A 25 6.70 -2.71 8.05
CA ASP A 25 6.89 -3.99 8.75
C ASP A 25 7.16 -5.14 7.76
N MET A 26 6.55 -5.09 6.59
CA MET A 26 6.83 -6.02 5.50
C MET A 26 8.22 -5.85 4.90
N ASP A 27 8.73 -4.62 4.81
CA ASP A 27 10.09 -4.38 4.33
C ASP A 27 11.13 -4.96 5.31
N LYS A 28 10.89 -4.85 6.62
CA LYS A 28 11.70 -5.54 7.65
C LYS A 28 11.64 -7.06 7.51
N ALA A 29 10.46 -7.61 7.23
CA ALA A 29 10.30 -9.05 6.98
C ALA A 29 11.00 -9.48 5.68
N GLY A 30 10.94 -8.67 4.62
CA GLY A 30 11.63 -8.87 3.35
C GLY A 30 13.14 -8.87 3.53
N GLN A 31 13.68 -7.89 4.24
CA GLN A 31 15.10 -7.83 4.60
C GLN A 31 15.52 -9.06 5.42
N THR A 32 14.71 -9.44 6.41
CA THR A 32 14.97 -10.64 7.22
C THR A 32 14.97 -11.91 6.38
N SER A 33 13.99 -12.08 5.49
CA SER A 33 13.95 -13.19 4.55
C SER A 33 15.21 -13.21 3.69
N ARG A 34 15.56 -12.09 3.05
CA ARG A 34 16.66 -12.03 2.09
C ARG A 34 18.02 -12.32 2.72
N TYR A 35 18.28 -11.75 3.90
CA TYR A 35 19.63 -11.74 4.50
C TYR A 35 19.78 -12.66 5.71
N ASN A 36 18.73 -12.87 6.51
CA ASN A 36 18.84 -13.65 7.76
C ASN A 36 18.41 -15.11 7.61
N THR A 37 17.85 -15.52 6.47
CA THR A 37 17.52 -16.92 6.17
C THR A 37 18.52 -17.59 5.24
N GLU A 38 19.62 -16.90 4.92
CA GLU A 38 20.66 -17.42 4.04
C GLU A 38 21.48 -18.48 4.78
N LEU A 39 21.29 -19.74 4.39
CA LEU A 39 22.04 -20.87 4.89
C LEU A 39 22.95 -21.37 3.77
N THR A 40 24.24 -21.55 4.06
CA THR A 40 25.18 -22.12 3.08
C THR A 40 24.95 -23.63 2.96
N MET A 41 25.28 -24.22 1.81
CA MET A 41 25.17 -25.67 1.61
C MET A 41 25.92 -26.46 2.70
N ALA A 42 27.06 -25.95 3.18
CA ALA A 42 27.82 -26.55 4.27
C ALA A 42 27.06 -26.63 5.60
N ALA A 43 26.05 -25.77 5.83
CA ALA A 43 25.21 -25.81 7.02
C ALA A 43 24.23 -27.01 7.01
N PHE A 44 23.94 -27.57 5.84
CA PHE A 44 23.07 -28.75 5.68
C PHE A 44 23.83 -30.07 5.79
N GLY A 45 25.16 -30.03 5.85
CA GLY A 45 26.03 -31.19 5.96
C GLY A 45 27.09 -31.24 4.87
N ASN A 46 28.00 -32.20 4.97
CA ASN A 46 28.99 -32.44 3.92
C ASN A 46 28.35 -33.33 2.84
N ASN A 47 28.32 -32.86 1.58
CA ASN A 47 27.78 -33.62 0.46
C ASN A 47 28.41 -35.02 0.28
N CYS A 48 29.64 -35.23 0.76
CA CYS A 48 30.31 -36.53 0.73
C CYS A 48 29.80 -37.51 1.81
N THR A 49 29.13 -37.02 2.85
CA THR A 49 28.66 -37.80 4.00
C THR A 49 27.13 -37.86 4.09
N PHE A 50 26.45 -36.88 3.51
CA PHE A 50 24.99 -36.79 3.43
C PHE A 50 24.60 -36.35 2.02
N LEU A 51 24.19 -37.31 1.19
CA LEU A 51 23.85 -37.07 -0.22
C LEU A 51 22.61 -36.18 -0.35
N GLU A 52 21.68 -36.32 0.59
CA GLU A 52 20.43 -35.55 0.66
C GLU A 52 20.65 -34.09 1.09
N ALA A 53 21.87 -33.71 1.51
CA ALA A 53 22.24 -32.32 1.82
C ALA A 53 21.97 -31.38 0.64
N GLY A 54 22.24 -31.85 -0.58
CA GLY A 54 22.02 -31.08 -1.80
C GLY A 54 20.53 -30.85 -2.08
N GLU A 55 19.70 -31.89 -1.91
CA GLU A 55 18.25 -31.81 -2.09
C GLU A 55 17.61 -30.91 -1.04
N LEU A 56 18.03 -31.04 0.22
CA LEU A 56 17.52 -30.21 1.32
C LEU A 56 17.92 -28.74 1.17
N PHE A 57 19.15 -28.46 0.74
CA PHE A 57 19.60 -27.10 0.42
C PHE A 57 18.79 -26.50 -0.73
N SER A 58 18.52 -27.28 -1.79
CA SER A 58 17.69 -26.83 -2.92
C SER A 58 16.26 -26.52 -2.46
N ALA A 59 15.66 -27.41 -1.65
CA ALA A 59 14.32 -27.20 -1.10
C ALA A 59 14.25 -25.94 -0.21
N HIS A 60 15.28 -25.70 0.61
CA HIS A 60 15.39 -24.47 1.40
C HIS A 60 15.45 -23.22 0.52
N LYS A 61 16.27 -23.26 -0.54
CA LYS A 61 16.39 -22.16 -1.49
C LYS A 61 15.05 -21.87 -2.18
N ASP A 62 14.34 -22.89 -2.62
CA ASP A 62 13.01 -22.75 -3.23
C ASP A 62 11.99 -22.15 -2.26
N ALA A 63 12.02 -22.55 -0.98
CA ALA A 63 11.17 -21.99 0.05
C ALA A 63 11.49 -20.51 0.31
N LYS A 64 12.77 -20.15 0.38
CA LYS A 64 13.23 -18.76 0.51
C LYS A 64 12.72 -17.90 -0.65
N THR A 65 12.92 -18.36 -1.88
CA THR A 65 12.46 -17.63 -3.08
C THR A 65 10.94 -17.43 -3.08
N LYS A 66 10.15 -18.47 -2.75
CA LYS A 66 8.69 -18.31 -2.64
C LYS A 66 8.27 -17.28 -1.59
N LEU A 67 9.02 -17.19 -0.49
CA LEU A 67 8.75 -16.20 0.55
C LEU A 67 9.12 -14.78 0.10
N GLU A 68 10.24 -14.62 -0.61
CA GLU A 68 10.63 -13.35 -1.24
C GLU A 68 9.57 -12.87 -2.25
N ASP A 69 9.11 -13.76 -3.15
CA ASP A 69 8.07 -13.45 -4.14
C ASP A 69 6.74 -13.03 -3.48
N ALA A 70 6.35 -13.70 -2.40
CA ALA A 70 5.13 -13.38 -1.66
C ALA A 70 5.20 -11.98 -1.02
N ILE A 71 6.34 -11.63 -0.44
CA ILE A 71 6.57 -10.30 0.16
C ILE A 71 6.54 -9.23 -0.93
N GLU A 72 7.18 -9.46 -2.08
CA GLU A 72 7.17 -8.53 -3.21
C GLU A 72 5.75 -8.32 -3.76
N GLY A 73 4.96 -9.39 -3.91
CA GLY A 73 3.58 -9.30 -4.36
C GLY A 73 2.69 -8.47 -3.41
N LEU A 74 2.90 -8.62 -2.12
CA LEU A 74 2.20 -7.84 -1.09
C LEU A 74 2.61 -6.36 -1.10
N HIS A 75 3.91 -6.04 -1.30
CA HIS A 75 4.36 -4.66 -1.53
C HIS A 75 3.65 -4.04 -2.74
N GLY A 76 3.62 -4.76 -3.87
CA GLY A 76 2.96 -4.28 -5.08
C GLY A 76 1.45 -4.06 -4.91
N LEU A 77 0.77 -4.85 -4.07
CA LEU A 77 -0.63 -4.64 -3.74
C LEU A 77 -0.84 -3.36 -2.90
N ILE A 78 0.00 -3.15 -1.89
CA ILE A 78 -0.06 -1.96 -1.02
C ILE A 78 0.20 -0.70 -1.84
N ASP A 79 1.20 -0.69 -2.71
CA ASP A 79 1.53 0.46 -3.57
C ASP A 79 0.37 0.81 -4.51
N LYS A 80 -0.24 -0.21 -5.15
CA LYS A 80 -1.41 -0.01 -6.00
C LYS A 80 -2.59 0.56 -5.23
N PHE A 81 -2.82 0.07 -4.01
CA PHE A 81 -3.91 0.55 -3.17
C PHE A 81 -3.67 2.00 -2.73
N SER A 82 -2.47 2.33 -2.23
CA SER A 82 -2.09 3.70 -1.85
C SER A 82 -2.21 4.68 -3.02
N SER A 83 -1.71 4.32 -4.21
CA SER A 83 -1.81 5.16 -5.40
C SER A 83 -3.27 5.39 -5.83
N SER A 84 -4.08 4.33 -5.85
CA SER A 84 -5.49 4.42 -6.25
C SER A 84 -6.29 5.26 -5.24
N THR A 85 -6.02 5.08 -3.96
CA THR A 85 -6.67 5.81 -2.87
C THR A 85 -6.34 7.30 -2.91
N SER A 86 -5.07 7.65 -3.13
CA SER A 86 -4.65 9.05 -3.32
C SER A 86 -5.39 9.70 -4.49
N LYS A 87 -5.45 9.02 -5.65
CA LYS A 87 -6.16 9.54 -6.83
C LYS A 87 -7.65 9.79 -6.56
N VAL A 88 -8.30 8.89 -5.83
CA VAL A 88 -9.71 9.06 -5.44
C VAL A 88 -9.87 10.26 -4.51
N LYS A 89 -9.00 10.40 -3.50
CA LYS A 89 -8.99 11.55 -2.58
C LYS A 89 -8.80 12.88 -3.32
N ASP A 90 -7.84 12.94 -4.24
CA ASP A 90 -7.55 14.14 -5.02
C ASP A 90 -8.77 14.55 -5.86
N LYS A 91 -9.41 13.58 -6.53
CA LYS A 91 -10.63 13.81 -7.32
C LYS A 91 -11.80 14.32 -6.47
N TYR A 92 -12.02 13.72 -5.29
CA TYR A 92 -13.07 14.19 -4.37
C TYR A 92 -12.80 15.60 -3.86
N THR A 93 -11.54 15.91 -3.54
CA THR A 93 -11.12 17.22 -3.08
C THR A 93 -11.36 18.28 -4.16
N GLU A 94 -10.94 17.99 -5.41
CA GLU A 94 -11.15 18.87 -6.56
C GLU A 94 -12.65 19.13 -6.83
N GLN A 95 -13.50 18.10 -6.74
CA GLN A 95 -14.95 18.25 -6.87
C GLN A 95 -15.56 19.11 -5.77
N GLU A 96 -15.14 18.95 -4.51
CA GLU A 96 -15.59 19.82 -3.41
C GLU A 96 -15.18 21.28 -3.63
N TYR A 97 -13.96 21.54 -4.10
CA TYR A 97 -13.51 22.90 -4.43
C TYR A 97 -14.31 23.50 -5.59
N ALA A 98 -14.54 22.75 -6.67
CA ALA A 98 -15.34 23.19 -7.81
C ALA A 98 -16.79 23.50 -7.41
N ASN A 99 -17.42 22.62 -6.61
CA ASN A 99 -18.77 22.82 -6.11
C ASN A 99 -18.87 24.05 -5.18
N LYS A 100 -17.89 24.28 -4.30
CA LYS A 100 -17.84 25.48 -3.45
C LYS A 100 -17.70 26.76 -4.27
N GLN A 101 -16.86 26.76 -5.31
CA GLN A 101 -16.72 27.92 -6.20
C GLN A 101 -18.02 28.20 -6.95
N GLN A 102 -18.69 27.16 -7.45
CA GLN A 102 -19.97 27.29 -8.15
C GLN A 102 -21.10 27.78 -7.22
N MET A 103 -21.20 27.27 -5.99
CA MET A 103 -22.22 27.72 -5.02
C MET A 103 -21.90 29.08 -4.37
N GLY A 104 -20.64 29.50 -4.32
CA GLY A 104 -20.23 30.82 -3.82
C GLY A 104 -20.34 31.94 -4.86
N GLY A 105 -20.56 31.60 -6.14
CA GLY A 105 -20.60 32.56 -7.25
C GLY A 105 -21.93 33.30 -7.45
N GLU A 106 -23.03 32.85 -6.83
CA GLU A 106 -24.38 33.39 -7.08
C GLU A 106 -25.03 34.09 -5.87
N SER A 107 -24.29 34.41 -4.80
CA SER A 107 -24.85 35.18 -3.66
C SER A 107 -24.57 36.69 -3.71
N GLY A 108 -24.15 37.23 -4.86
CA GLY A 108 -23.81 38.64 -5.02
C GLY A 108 -24.77 39.42 -5.91
N GLY A 109 -25.73 40.12 -5.30
CA GLY A 109 -26.30 41.36 -5.84
C GLY A 109 -27.69 41.29 -6.46
N SER A 110 -28.74 41.50 -5.66
CA SER A 110 -29.93 42.22 -6.12
C SER A 110 -30.10 43.46 -5.25
N SER A 111 -29.42 44.54 -5.63
CA SER A 111 -29.77 45.89 -5.17
C SER A 111 -30.98 46.35 -5.98
N GLY A 112 -32.18 46.01 -5.50
CA GLY A 112 -33.42 46.52 -6.07
C GLY A 112 -33.55 48.02 -5.79
N ASN A 113 -33.26 48.84 -6.78
CA ASN A 113 -33.68 50.25 -6.82
C ASN A 113 -35.13 50.28 -7.31
N TRP A 114 -36.05 50.65 -6.43
CA TRP A 114 -37.44 50.96 -6.80
C TRP A 114 -37.60 52.48 -6.68
N ASP A 115 -37.65 53.13 -7.84
CA ASP A 115 -38.18 54.49 -8.00
C ASP A 115 -39.71 54.50 -7.81
#